data_AF-A0A0C9T317-F1
#
_entry.id   AF-A0A0C9T317-F1
#
_cell.length_a   1.000
_cell.length_b   1.000
_cell.length_c   1.000
_cell.angle_alpha   90.00
_cell.angle_beta   90.00
_cell.angle_gamma   90.00
#
_symmetry.space_group_name_H-M   'P 1'
#
loop_
_entity.id
_entity.type
_entity.pdbx_description
1 polymer ?
#
loop_
_entity_poly.entity_id
_entity_poly.type
_entity_poly.pdbx_seq_one_letter_code
_entity_poly.pdbx_strand_id
1 'polypeptide(L)'
;AGLALLRDNSSWIGIRRDSRTVRVTWFSNITMDSNWNTSNNDSEIATGSALSVSGRVWLRVAVDTHAISSSQGIFSYGTDGNSFTNLVPGFIMDTSRKFFIGYRYVILNYATSALGGSVTVSSF
;
A
#
# COMPACT_ATOMS: atom_id res chain seq x y z
N ALA A 1 1.51 -6.57 -5.98
CA ALA A 1 0.82 -7.14 -4.80
C ALA A 1 1.23 -6.36 -3.56
N GLY A 2 0.35 -6.16 -2.59
CA GLY A 2 0.68 -5.32 -1.44
C GLY A 2 -0.37 -5.27 -0.34
N LEU A 3 -0.08 -4.43 0.65
CA LEU A 3 -0.96 -4.09 1.77
C LEU A 3 -1.34 -2.61 1.66
N ALA A 4 -2.63 -2.33 1.66
CA ALA A 4 -3.21 -1.03 1.43
C ALA A 4 -3.98 -0.51 2.65
N LEU A 5 -4.02 0.81 2.78
CA LEU A 5 -5.11 1.52 3.43
C LEU A 5 -6.10 1.93 2.34
N LEU A 6 -7.24 1.24 2.32
CA LEU A 6 -8.28 1.43 1.31
C LEU A 6 -9.36 2.39 1.81
N ARG A 7 -9.62 3.42 0.99
CA ARG A 7 -10.77 4.32 1.04
C ARG A 7 -10.91 5.08 -0.29
N ASP A 8 -11.75 6.12 -0.34
CA ASP A 8 -11.86 7.07 -1.44
C ASP A 8 -10.54 7.83 -1.75
N ASN A 9 -9.66 7.97 -0.75
CA ASN A 9 -8.26 8.34 -0.94
C ASN A 9 -7.38 7.25 -0.31
N SER A 10 -6.59 6.56 -1.12
CA SER A 10 -5.88 5.33 -0.75
C SER A 10 -4.37 5.40 -0.97
N SER A 11 -3.66 4.55 -0.23
CA SER A 11 -2.21 4.36 -0.33
C SER A 11 -1.86 2.91 -0.03
N TRP A 12 -0.81 2.37 -0.65
CA TRP A 12 -0.35 1.00 -0.41
C TRP A 12 1.15 0.83 -0.53
N ILE A 13 1.69 -0.12 0.24
CA ILE A 13 3.07 -0.60 0.12
C ILE A 13 3.05 -2.04 -0.36
N GLY A 14 4.00 -2.42 -1.19
CA GLY A 14 4.04 -3.80 -1.66
C GLY A 14 5.23 -4.12 -2.53
N ILE A 15 5.12 -5.23 -3.24
CA ILE A 15 6.10 -5.68 -4.22
C ILE A 15 5.57 -5.41 -5.63
N ARG A 16 6.45 -4.83 -6.44
CA ARG A 16 6.27 -4.68 -7.88
C ARG A 16 7.29 -5.54 -8.58
N ARG A 17 6.83 -6.30 -9.58
CA ARG A 17 7.67 -7.10 -10.45
C ARG A 17 7.62 -6.50 -11.85
N ASP A 18 8.75 -5.94 -12.27
CA ASP A 18 8.95 -5.48 -13.64
C ASP A 18 9.92 -6.48 -14.29
N SER A 19 9.39 -7.38 -15.12
CA SER A 19 10.15 -8.49 -15.74
C SER A 19 10.86 -9.41 -14.72
N ARG A 20 12.19 -9.28 -14.59
CA ARG A 20 13.02 -10.07 -13.66
C ARG A 20 13.35 -9.31 -12.36
N THR A 21 12.97 -8.04 -12.27
CA THR A 21 13.27 -7.20 -11.11
C THR A 21 12.07 -7.21 -10.18
N VAL A 22 12.28 -7.61 -8.93
CA VAL A 22 11.30 -7.46 -7.85
C VAL A 22 11.80 -6.37 -6.91
N ARG A 23 10.96 -5.40 -6.60
CA ARG A 23 11.29 -4.27 -5.72
C ARG A 23 10.14 -3.94 -4.81
N VAL A 24 10.46 -3.42 -3.63
CA VAL A 24 9.44 -2.81 -2.77
C VAL A 24 9.07 -1.46 -3.37
N THR A 25 7.78 -1.15 -3.34
CA THR A 25 7.23 0.08 -3.88
C THR A 25 6.17 0.63 -2.94
N TRP A 26 6.02 1.94 -2.97
CA TRP A 26 4.94 2.66 -2.32
C TRP A 26 4.16 3.43 -3.39
N PHE A 27 2.86 3.21 -3.43
CA PHE A 27 1.92 4.02 -4.21
C PHE A 27 0.99 4.83 -3.31
N SER A 28 0.73 6.07 -3.72
CA SER A 28 -0.21 6.98 -3.07
C SER A 28 -1.02 7.72 -4.14
N ASN A 29 -1.87 8.65 -3.73
CA ASN A 29 -2.75 9.45 -4.59
C ASN A 29 -3.72 8.60 -5.42
N ILE A 30 -4.21 7.49 -4.86
CA ILE A 30 -5.27 6.69 -5.47
C ILE A 30 -6.60 7.29 -5.00
N THR A 31 -7.25 8.06 -5.86
CA THR A 31 -8.40 8.89 -5.46
C THR A 31 -9.65 8.66 -6.31
N MET A 32 -10.81 8.86 -5.69
CA MET A 32 -12.11 8.89 -6.35
C MET A 32 -12.71 10.31 -6.35
N ASP A 33 -13.49 10.64 -7.38
CA ASP A 33 -14.26 11.89 -7.46
C ASP A 33 -15.56 11.83 -6.64
N SER A 34 -16.35 12.91 -6.67
CA SER A 34 -17.63 12.98 -5.93
C SER A 34 -18.72 12.03 -6.44
N ASN A 35 -18.54 11.44 -7.61
CA ASN A 35 -19.42 10.45 -8.21
C ASN A 35 -18.84 9.03 -8.07
N TRP A 36 -17.76 8.86 -7.30
CA TRP A 36 -17.04 7.60 -7.09
C TRP A 36 -16.36 7.02 -8.33
N ASN A 37 -16.09 7.85 -9.35
CA ASN A 37 -15.21 7.46 -10.44
C ASN A 37 -13.76 7.60 -9.99
N THR A 38 -12.86 6.76 -10.52
CA THR A 38 -11.44 6.95 -10.28
C THR A 38 -10.98 8.28 -10.88
N SER A 39 -10.49 9.18 -10.03
CA SER A 39 -9.90 10.46 -10.44
C SER A 39 -8.38 10.38 -10.59
N ASN A 40 -7.73 9.46 -9.89
CA ASN A 40 -6.31 9.18 -10.04
C ASN A 40 -6.03 7.69 -9.78
N ASN A 41 -5.33 7.05 -10.72
CA ASN A 41 -5.11 5.61 -10.71
C ASN A 41 -3.96 5.18 -9.83
N ASP A 42 -3.00 6.07 -9.54
CA ASP A 42 -1.89 5.93 -8.59
C ASP A 42 -0.68 6.80 -9.01
N SER A 43 0.23 7.04 -8.06
CA SER A 43 1.59 7.47 -8.35
C SER A 43 2.56 6.65 -7.52
N GLU A 44 3.55 6.01 -8.16
CA GLU A 44 4.68 5.40 -7.47
C GLU A 44 5.52 6.54 -6.86
N ILE A 45 5.41 6.74 -5.54
CA ILE A 45 6.05 7.87 -4.87
C ILE A 45 7.39 7.50 -4.22
N ALA A 46 7.64 6.21 -4.00
CA ALA A 46 8.91 5.73 -3.50
C ALA A 46 9.17 4.27 -3.91
N THR A 47 10.45 3.96 -4.07
CA THR A 47 10.94 2.61 -4.35
C THR A 47 11.95 2.24 -3.26
N GLY A 48 11.78 1.05 -2.69
CA GLY A 48 12.73 0.46 -1.75
C GLY A 48 13.81 -0.37 -2.43
N SER A 49 14.51 -1.18 -1.64
CA SER A 49 15.56 -2.05 -2.14
C SER A 49 15.02 -3.11 -3.11
N ALA A 50 15.89 -3.57 -4.01
CA ALA A 50 15.65 -4.77 -4.79
C ALA A 50 15.49 -5.99 -3.86
N LEU A 51 14.57 -6.87 -4.21
CA LEU A 51 14.32 -8.12 -3.52
C LEU A 51 14.73 -9.30 -4.40
N SER A 52 15.01 -10.44 -3.76
CA SER A 52 15.09 -11.72 -4.45
C SER A 52 13.75 -12.05 -5.12
N VAL A 53 13.80 -12.71 -6.29
CA VAL A 53 12.60 -13.10 -7.06
C VAL A 53 11.70 -14.06 -6.29
N SER A 54 12.28 -14.82 -5.36
CA SER A 54 11.58 -15.68 -4.42
C SER A 54 12.02 -15.35 -3.00
N GLY A 55 11.11 -15.53 -2.04
CA GLY A 55 11.36 -15.22 -0.64
C GLY A 55 10.11 -14.76 0.07
N ARG A 56 10.29 -14.21 1.26
CA ARG A 56 9.23 -13.65 2.10
C ARG A 56 9.52 -12.19 2.37
N VAL A 57 8.46 -11.39 2.37
CA VAL A 57 8.49 -9.97 2.76
C VAL A 57 7.37 -9.75 3.76
N TRP A 58 7.65 -8.95 4.78
CA TRP A 58 6.67 -8.48 5.74
C TRP A 58 6.30 -7.06 5.35
N LEU A 59 5.01 -6.81 5.20
CA LEU A 59 4.45 -5.49 4.93
C LEU A 59 3.66 -5.09 6.17
N ARG A 60 3.84 -3.85 6.61
CA ARG A 60 3.19 -3.33 7.80
C ARG A 60 2.60 -1.96 7.51
N VAL A 61 1.41 -1.74 8.06
CA VAL A 61 0.79 -0.43 8.13
C VAL A 61 0.40 -0.18 9.58
N ALA A 62 0.87 0.93 10.13
CA ALA A 62 0.42 1.45 11.42
C ALA A 62 -0.39 2.71 11.18
N VAL A 63 -1.63 2.75 11.67
CA VAL A 63 -2.49 3.95 11.60
C VAL A 63 -2.69 4.53 12.97
N ASP A 64 -2.63 5.86 13.02
CA ASP A 64 -3.18 6.64 14.13
C ASP A 64 -4.60 7.09 13.78
N THR A 65 -5.58 6.63 14.56
CA THR A 65 -7.01 6.97 14.40
C THR A 65 -7.54 7.87 15.52
N HIS A 66 -6.67 8.51 16.31
CA HIS A 66 -7.13 9.44 17.33
C HIS A 66 -7.84 10.64 16.67
N ALA A 67 -8.92 11.11 17.31
CA ALA A 67 -9.78 12.17 16.77
C ALA A 67 -9.09 13.56 16.66
N ILE A 68 -7.91 13.73 17.27
CA ILE A 68 -7.22 15.00 17.48
C ILE A 68 -5.80 15.04 16.88
N SER A 69 -5.32 13.96 16.26
CA SER A 69 -4.03 13.93 15.58
C SER A 69 -4.19 14.02 14.05
N SER A 70 -3.10 14.28 13.34
CA SER A 70 -3.05 14.07 11.89
C SER A 70 -3.27 12.58 11.64
N SER A 71 -4.49 12.19 11.24
CA SER A 71 -4.84 10.81 10.92
C SER A 71 -3.87 10.29 9.85
N GLN A 72 -2.85 9.55 10.25
CA GLN A 72 -1.71 9.21 9.39
C GLN A 72 -1.51 7.70 9.35
N GLY A 73 -1.33 7.17 8.13
CA GLY A 73 -0.89 5.81 7.88
C GLY A 73 0.62 5.75 7.64
N ILE A 74 1.33 5.01 8.48
CA ILE A 74 2.76 4.75 8.36
C ILE A 74 2.96 3.37 7.73
N PHE A 75 3.56 3.32 6.55
CA PHE A 75 3.83 2.08 5.84
C PHE A 75 5.31 1.71 5.99
N SER A 76 5.56 0.43 6.26
CA SER A 76 6.91 -0.11 6.43
C SER A 76 7.00 -1.54 5.93
N TYR A 77 8.24 -1.98 5.67
CA TYR A 77 8.50 -3.35 5.22
C TYR A 77 9.78 -3.91 5.84
N GLY A 78 9.90 -5.24 5.84
CA GLY A 78 11.09 -5.98 6.29
C GLY A 78 11.23 -7.32 5.57
N THR A 79 12.43 -7.89 5.59
CA THR A 79 12.74 -9.20 4.97
C THR A 79 13.17 -10.27 5.97
N ASP A 80 13.29 -9.92 7.25
CA ASP A 80 13.66 -10.81 8.35
C ASP A 80 12.50 -11.04 9.34
N GLY A 81 11.39 -10.30 9.19
CA GLY A 81 10.24 -10.32 10.09
C GLY A 81 10.40 -9.55 11.40
N ASN A 82 11.57 -8.94 11.65
CA ASN A 82 11.88 -8.24 12.91
C ASN A 82 12.17 -6.75 12.68
N SER A 83 12.93 -6.44 11.63
CA SER A 83 13.39 -5.09 11.31
C SER A 83 12.51 -4.49 10.23
N PHE A 84 11.97 -3.29 10.48
CA PHE A 84 11.09 -2.60 9.54
C PHE A 84 11.67 -1.25 9.14
N THR A 85 11.58 -0.93 7.85
CA THR A 85 12.01 0.36 7.29
C THR A 85 10.83 1.07 6.62
N ASN A 86 10.69 2.36 6.89
CA ASN A 86 9.72 3.24 6.23
C ASN A 86 10.34 3.79 4.94
N LEU A 87 9.60 3.76 3.83
CA LEU A 87 10.08 4.38 2.58
C LEU A 87 9.77 5.87 2.47
N VAL A 88 8.67 6.32 3.09
CA VAL A 88 8.30 7.74 3.17
C VAL A 88 7.79 8.10 4.57
N PRO A 89 7.64 9.40 4.90
CA PRO A 89 7.21 9.84 6.23
C PRO A 89 5.81 9.38 6.65
N GLY A 90 4.91 9.10 5.70
CA GLY A 90 3.55 8.62 5.96
C GLY A 90 2.52 9.13 4.94
N PHE A 91 1.33 8.53 4.97
CA PHE A 91 0.16 8.91 4.18
C PHE A 91 -0.84 9.69 5.06
N ILE A 92 -1.22 10.89 4.65
CA ILE A 92 -2.27 11.65 5.34
C ILE A 92 -3.63 11.10 4.92
N MET A 93 -4.37 10.58 5.88
CA MET A 93 -5.69 9.99 5.68
C MET A 93 -6.76 11.08 5.58
N ASP A 94 -7.74 10.86 4.70
CA ASP A 94 -8.91 11.74 4.61
C ASP A 94 -9.87 11.50 5.79
N THR A 95 -10.32 12.58 6.42
CA THR A 95 -11.25 12.56 7.56
C THR A 95 -12.68 12.96 7.18
N SER A 96 -12.92 13.31 5.91
CA SER A 96 -14.24 13.58 5.34
C SER A 96 -15.23 12.45 5.60
N ARG A 97 -16.51 12.73 5.79
CA ARG A 97 -17.55 11.71 6.00
C ARG A 97 -18.23 11.21 4.73
N LYS A 98 -17.88 11.75 3.56
CA LYS A 98 -18.60 11.50 2.29
C LYS A 98 -18.62 10.04 1.85
N PHE A 99 -17.54 9.30 2.15
CA PHE A 99 -17.44 7.87 1.83
C PHE A 99 -18.10 6.96 2.88
N PHE A 100 -18.50 7.50 4.04
CA PHE A 100 -19.07 6.86 5.23
C PHE A 100 -18.24 5.76 5.90
N ILE A 101 -17.63 4.86 5.13
CA ILE A 101 -16.81 3.77 5.62
C ILE A 101 -15.44 4.31 6.05
N GLY A 102 -14.97 3.86 7.21
CA GLY A 102 -13.62 4.13 7.69
C GLY A 102 -12.56 3.42 6.84
N TYR A 103 -11.29 3.81 7.02
CA TYR A 103 -10.17 3.14 6.38
C TYR A 103 -10.13 1.64 6.73
N ARG A 104 -9.75 0.81 5.75
CA ARG A 104 -9.58 -0.63 5.92
C ARG A 104 -8.21 -1.08 5.47
N TYR A 105 -7.67 -2.08 6.15
CA TYR A 105 -6.53 -2.83 5.64
C TYR A 105 -6.99 -3.76 4.51
N VAL A 106 -6.29 -3.74 3.38
CA VAL A 106 -6.59 -4.61 2.24
C VAL A 106 -5.31 -5.24 1.70
N ILE A 107 -5.36 -6.54 1.46
CA ILE A 107 -4.32 -7.25 0.71
C ILE A 107 -4.75 -7.32 -0.75
N LEU A 108 -3.89 -6.88 -1.67
CA LEU A 108 -4.18 -6.82 -3.10
C LEU A 108 -3.13 -7.55 -3.93
N ASN A 109 -3.56 -8.09 -5.07
CA ASN A 109 -2.70 -8.61 -6.13
C ASN A 109 -3.36 -8.37 -7.50
N TYR A 110 -2.66 -7.72 -8.42
CA TYR A 110 -3.13 -7.42 -9.76
C TYR A 110 -1.97 -7.46 -10.76
N ALA A 111 -2.29 -7.54 -12.05
CA ALA A 111 -1.33 -7.53 -13.14
C ALA A 111 -1.66 -6.43 -14.15
N THR A 112 -0.62 -5.75 -14.65
CA THR A 112 -0.75 -4.68 -15.66
C THR A 112 -0.35 -5.14 -17.08
N SER A 113 0.12 -6.38 -17.23
CA SER A 113 0.58 -6.93 -18.51
C SER A 113 -0.18 -8.20 -18.90
N ALA A 114 -0.11 -9.26 -18.09
CA ALA A 114 -0.80 -10.52 -18.34
C ALA A 114 -1.13 -11.24 -17.02
N LEU A 115 -2.19 -12.06 -17.04
CA LEU A 115 -2.57 -12.91 -15.90
C LEU A 115 -1.61 -14.11 -15.73
N GLY A 116 -1.67 -14.76 -14.57
CA GLY A 116 -0.91 -15.98 -14.26
C GLY A 116 0.07 -15.86 -13.08
N GLY A 117 0.40 -14.64 -12.66
CA GLY A 117 1.20 -14.40 -11.46
C GLY A 117 0.39 -14.56 -10.17
N SER A 118 1.02 -15.08 -9.11
CA SER A 118 0.41 -15.23 -7.79
C SER A 118 1.35 -14.81 -6.67
N VAL A 119 0.78 -14.60 -5.49
CA VAL A 119 1.48 -14.41 -4.21
C VAL A 119 0.78 -15.24 -3.15
N THR A 120 1.52 -15.64 -2.12
CA THR A 120 0.96 -16.36 -0.96
C THR A 120 0.94 -15.44 0.25
N VAL A 121 -0.24 -15.24 0.84
CA VAL A 121 -0.39 -14.57 2.13
C VAL A 121 -0.17 -15.60 3.23
N SER A 122 0.96 -15.50 3.93
CA SER A 122 1.29 -16.47 4.98
C SER A 122 0.53 -16.22 6.29
N SER A 123 0.22 -14.96 6.59
CA SER A 123 -0.51 -14.53 7.80
C SER A 123 -1.01 -13.08 7.63
N PHE A 124 -2.02 -12.69 8.41
CA PHE A 124 -2.46 -11.31 8.61
C PHE A 124 -2.82 -11.09 10.07
#